data_AF-A0A8H4X6N1-F1
#
_entry.id   AF-A0A8H4X6N1-F1
#
_cell.length_a   1.000
_cell.length_b   1.000
_cell.length_c   1.000
_cell.angle_alpha   90.00
_cell.angle_beta   90.00
_cell.angle_gamma   90.00
#
_symmetry.space_group_name_H-M   'P 1'
#
loop_
_entity.id
_entity.type
_entity.pdbx_description
1 polymer ?
#
loop_
_entity_poly.entity_id
_entity_poly.type
_entity_poly.pdbx_seq_one_letter_code
_entity_poly.pdbx_strand_id
1 'polypeptide(L)'
;MATTAIASPTLGQTQSTRKPISWSNLVVGASMNLFQVTSLGQPMEVVKTHVAENRGDNLRTAIGKTWGRGGVRAFYQGLIPWAWIECSTKGSILFLASNEVEYYSKTVFGASPAIAGTLGGVAGGAAQSYLTMGMTTCMKTVEVTRPKNIQPGVRVPGTMEIFLGILRKEGIRGVNRGVNAVALRQISGWASRIGIARFAEGQIRTLQSKPADAKLSIWEKMAASTVGGVLSCWNQPFEVLRVEMQSLASGQDISSKPTMASAAKRIMATSGPLGFFRGVVPRIGVAAWATICMVGFGDIAKEYVGGIGDALVKLKYPYGGFLDGIHMWSPHMRSGSTRVMGPAVTVKMVEASNTTAPKPARHFADCNKPNGIMYIQQPKGLYSACWGGLMSTRAKHVGAGGVIVDGRVRDIAEHQEIEFPVFARETSILGSNTFTRASEIDVPLQFKDDLWINPGDILVGDREGVVVVPPKLMESVIGLCQERFDIDEKTFAALRNGDEMGPTIARLRR
;
A
#
# COMPACT_ATOMS: atom_id res chain seq x y z
N MET A 1 -60.78 28.46 9.86
CA MET A 1 -59.99 27.22 9.95
C MET A 1 -58.62 27.50 9.36
N ALA A 2 -57.66 27.85 10.21
CA ALA A 2 -56.26 28.01 9.84
C ALA A 2 -55.54 26.75 10.29
N THR A 3 -55.15 25.90 9.33
CA THR A 3 -54.42 24.66 9.58
C THR A 3 -52.94 24.96 9.45
N THR A 4 -52.27 25.11 10.59
CA THR A 4 -50.81 25.20 10.71
C THR A 4 -50.21 23.84 10.32
N ALA A 5 -49.63 23.76 9.14
CA ALA A 5 -48.82 22.61 8.73
C ALA A 5 -47.50 22.62 9.51
N ILE A 6 -47.27 21.57 10.29
CA ILE A 6 -46.02 21.31 10.99
C ILE A 6 -44.97 20.99 9.93
N ALA A 7 -44.01 21.90 9.73
CA ALA A 7 -42.85 21.67 8.90
C ALA A 7 -42.03 20.50 9.48
N SER A 8 -41.86 19.44 8.68
CA SER A 8 -40.92 18.37 9.00
C SER A 8 -39.49 18.94 8.97
N PRO A 9 -38.63 18.65 9.96
CA PRO A 9 -37.26 19.13 9.93
C PRO A 9 -36.50 18.40 8.83
N THR A 10 -36.12 19.11 7.78
CA THR A 10 -35.15 18.66 6.78
C THR A 10 -33.80 18.48 7.47
N LEU A 11 -33.53 17.27 7.94
CA LEU A 11 -32.19 16.82 8.31
C LEU A 11 -31.32 16.89 7.05
N GLY A 12 -30.36 17.81 7.06
CA GLY A 12 -29.30 17.89 6.05
C GLY A 12 -28.49 16.61 6.04
N GLN A 13 -28.90 15.64 5.22
CA GLN A 13 -28.09 14.49 4.91
C GLN A 13 -26.95 14.94 3.98
N THR A 14 -25.78 15.17 4.57
CA THR A 14 -24.53 15.07 3.81
C THR A 14 -24.46 13.61 3.35
N GLN A 15 -24.82 13.34 2.08
CA GLN A 15 -24.64 12.02 1.48
C GLN A 15 -23.13 11.71 1.48
N SER A 16 -22.65 11.04 2.52
CA SER A 16 -21.31 10.46 2.56
C SER A 16 -21.30 9.33 1.53
N THR A 17 -20.88 9.60 0.30
CA THR A 17 -20.72 8.59 -0.74
C THR A 17 -19.74 7.50 -0.26
N ARG A 18 -20.01 6.23 -0.62
CA ARG A 18 -19.10 5.12 -0.30
C ARG A 18 -17.74 5.44 -0.91
N LYS A 19 -16.65 5.33 -0.12
CA LYS A 19 -15.30 5.50 -0.66
C LYS A 19 -15.07 4.46 -1.76
N PRO A 20 -14.73 4.86 -2.99
CA PRO A 20 -14.52 3.92 -4.07
C PRO A 20 -13.28 3.06 -3.81
N ILE A 21 -13.33 1.82 -4.29
CA ILE A 21 -12.23 0.86 -4.13
C ILE A 21 -11.18 1.16 -5.20
N SER A 22 -10.10 1.82 -4.81
CA SER A 22 -8.94 2.02 -5.68
C SER A 22 -8.09 0.75 -5.71
N TRP A 23 -8.22 -0.01 -6.81
CA TRP A 23 -7.41 -1.22 -7.06
C TRP A 23 -5.91 -0.92 -7.11
N SER A 24 -5.52 0.27 -7.59
CA SER A 24 -4.12 0.72 -7.57
C SER A 24 -3.58 0.82 -6.15
N ASN A 25 -4.35 1.44 -5.23
CA ASN A 25 -3.94 1.53 -3.81
C ASN A 25 -3.88 0.16 -3.13
N LEU A 26 -4.76 -0.78 -3.51
CA LEU A 26 -4.72 -2.16 -3.03
C LEU A 26 -3.47 -2.89 -3.51
N VAL A 27 -3.10 -2.74 -4.79
CA VAL A 27 -1.89 -3.35 -5.37
C VAL A 27 -0.61 -2.75 -4.78
N VAL A 28 -0.54 -1.43 -4.60
CA VAL A 28 0.58 -0.76 -3.93
C VAL A 28 0.71 -1.27 -2.49
N GLY A 29 -0.40 -1.33 -1.76
CA GLY A 29 -0.43 -1.88 -0.40
C GLY A 29 0.01 -3.35 -0.34
N ALA A 30 -0.42 -4.19 -1.29
CA ALA A 30 -0.01 -5.58 -1.37
C ALA A 30 1.48 -5.73 -1.69
N SER A 31 1.99 -4.96 -2.65
CA SER A 31 3.42 -4.95 -3.03
C SER A 31 4.32 -4.50 -1.88
N MET A 32 3.92 -3.46 -1.14
CA MET A 32 4.65 -2.99 0.05
C MET A 32 4.68 -4.05 1.15
N ASN A 33 3.55 -4.72 1.41
CA ASN A 33 3.51 -5.83 2.37
C ASN A 33 4.37 -7.02 1.90
N LEU A 34 4.37 -7.35 0.62
CA LEU A 34 5.22 -8.42 0.07
C LEU A 34 6.70 -8.12 0.23
N PHE A 35 7.12 -6.88 -0.04
CA PHE A 35 8.50 -6.44 0.18
C PHE A 35 8.90 -6.50 1.66
N GLN A 36 8.04 -6.00 2.56
CA GLN A 36 8.27 -6.03 4.00
C GLN A 36 8.49 -7.45 4.52
N VAL A 37 7.70 -8.40 4.05
CA VAL A 37 7.76 -9.82 4.47
C VAL A 37 8.97 -10.52 3.84
N THR A 38 9.23 -10.29 2.56
CA THR A 38 10.29 -10.96 1.81
C THR A 38 11.68 -10.45 2.20
N SER A 39 11.80 -9.23 2.72
CA SER A 39 13.05 -8.67 3.24
C SER A 39 13.39 -9.24 4.63
N LEU A 40 13.19 -8.46 5.69
CA LEU A 40 13.50 -8.85 7.07
C LEU A 40 12.28 -9.35 7.86
N GLY A 41 11.06 -9.18 7.33
CA GLY A 41 9.84 -9.59 8.01
C GLY A 41 9.81 -11.09 8.31
N GLN A 42 10.04 -11.94 7.31
CA GLN A 42 9.99 -13.39 7.46
C GLN A 42 11.12 -13.94 8.37
N PRO A 43 12.40 -13.55 8.22
CA PRO A 43 13.45 -13.97 9.15
C PRO A 43 13.12 -13.69 10.62
N MET A 44 12.59 -12.48 10.91
CA MET A 44 12.20 -12.12 12.26
C MET A 44 10.96 -12.90 12.74
N GLU A 45 10.00 -13.19 11.87
CA GLU A 45 8.82 -14.02 12.14
C GLU A 45 9.22 -15.45 12.54
N VAL A 46 10.18 -16.05 11.82
CA VAL A 46 10.70 -17.40 12.11
C VAL A 46 11.41 -17.43 13.46
N VAL A 47 12.31 -16.47 13.72
CA VAL A 47 13.03 -16.39 15.00
C VAL A 47 12.07 -16.17 16.17
N LYS A 48 11.07 -15.28 16.01
CA LYS A 48 10.00 -15.05 16.98
C LYS A 48 9.26 -16.35 17.32
N THR A 49 8.90 -17.13 16.30
CA THR A 49 8.17 -18.40 16.46
C THR A 49 9.02 -19.43 17.21
N HIS A 50 10.32 -19.55 16.85
CA HIS A 50 11.25 -20.47 17.49
C HIS A 50 11.44 -20.18 18.99
N VAL A 51 11.56 -18.91 19.38
CA VAL A 51 11.70 -18.49 20.79
C VAL A 51 10.43 -18.73 21.60
N ALA A 52 9.26 -18.65 20.95
CA ALA A 52 7.98 -18.90 21.59
C ALA A 52 7.72 -20.40 21.80
N GLU A 53 8.16 -21.25 20.87
CA GLU A 53 8.04 -22.70 20.95
C GLU A 53 9.07 -23.32 21.90
N ASN A 54 10.35 -22.91 21.81
CA ASN A 54 11.44 -23.50 22.58
C ASN A 54 11.73 -22.68 23.86
N ARG A 55 11.10 -23.10 24.98
CA ARG A 55 11.17 -22.39 26.27
C ARG A 55 12.57 -22.31 26.91
N GLY A 56 13.51 -23.15 26.52
CA GLY A 56 14.91 -23.09 27.00
C GLY A 56 15.80 -22.14 26.21
N ASP A 57 15.35 -21.63 25.06
CA ASP A 57 16.22 -20.92 24.12
C ASP A 57 16.10 -19.41 24.22
N ASN A 58 17.26 -18.74 24.27
CA ASN A 58 17.39 -17.29 24.18
C ASN A 58 17.47 -16.86 22.71
N LEU A 59 17.30 -15.56 22.42
CA LEU A 59 17.31 -15.02 21.04
C LEU A 59 18.54 -15.45 20.23
N ARG A 60 19.73 -15.36 20.83
CA ARG A 60 20.99 -15.77 20.19
C ARG A 60 21.01 -17.27 19.88
N THR A 61 20.53 -18.09 20.80
CA THR A 61 20.42 -19.54 20.64
C THR A 61 19.41 -19.91 19.55
N ALA A 62 18.27 -19.21 19.49
CA ALA A 62 17.26 -19.41 18.46
C ALA A 62 17.77 -19.07 17.06
N ILE A 63 18.51 -17.96 16.90
CA ILE A 63 19.17 -17.60 15.64
C ILE A 63 20.20 -18.67 15.25
N GLY A 64 21.06 -19.08 16.18
CA GLY A 64 22.07 -20.11 15.94
C GLY A 64 21.48 -21.47 15.54
N LYS A 65 20.43 -21.93 16.24
CA LYS A 65 19.71 -23.17 15.91
C LYS A 65 18.97 -23.07 14.59
N THR A 66 18.38 -21.91 14.26
CA THR A 66 17.72 -21.69 12.96
C THR A 66 18.74 -21.74 11.83
N TRP A 67 19.89 -21.08 12.00
CA TRP A 67 21.00 -21.16 11.05
C TRP A 67 21.52 -22.60 10.87
N GLY A 68 21.70 -23.34 11.98
CA GLY A 68 22.14 -24.74 11.95
C GLY A 68 21.18 -25.71 11.24
N ARG A 69 19.90 -25.35 11.10
CA ARG A 69 18.89 -26.18 10.39
C ARG A 69 18.95 -26.08 8.87
N GLY A 70 19.63 -25.10 8.28
CA GLY A 70 19.66 -24.94 6.82
C GLY A 70 20.13 -23.57 6.30
N GLY A 71 20.96 -22.87 7.06
CA GLY A 71 21.52 -21.55 6.71
C GLY A 71 20.42 -20.51 6.45
N VAL A 72 20.65 -19.65 5.45
CA VAL A 72 19.74 -18.55 5.08
C VAL A 72 18.33 -19.05 4.74
N ARG A 73 18.20 -20.22 4.07
CA ARG A 73 16.89 -20.77 3.68
C ARG A 73 16.02 -21.13 4.88
N ALA A 74 16.61 -21.40 6.04
CA ALA A 74 15.85 -21.69 7.26
C ALA A 74 15.06 -20.47 7.77
N PHE A 75 15.54 -19.25 7.52
CA PHE A 75 14.87 -18.00 7.92
C PHE A 75 13.67 -17.64 7.03
N TYR A 76 13.56 -18.26 5.84
CA TYR A 76 12.48 -18.00 4.88
C TYR A 76 11.48 -19.16 4.78
N GLN A 77 11.48 -20.07 5.76
CA GLN A 77 10.52 -21.18 5.81
C GLN A 77 9.09 -20.68 5.97
N GLY A 78 8.17 -21.19 5.15
CA GLY A 78 6.78 -20.74 5.13
C GLY A 78 6.53 -19.42 4.38
N LEU A 79 7.56 -18.82 3.75
CA LEU A 79 7.41 -17.60 2.95
C LEU A 79 6.48 -17.84 1.75
N ILE A 80 6.84 -18.82 0.91
CA ILE A 80 6.12 -19.15 -0.33
C ILE A 80 5.37 -20.48 -0.14
N PRO A 81 4.07 -20.55 -0.48
CA PRO A 81 3.21 -19.44 -0.91
C PRO A 81 2.53 -18.71 0.25
N TRP A 82 2.61 -19.22 1.48
CA TRP A 82 1.66 -18.89 2.53
C TRP A 82 1.80 -17.49 3.12
N ALA A 83 3.03 -17.01 3.36
CA ALA A 83 3.23 -15.64 3.82
C ALA A 83 2.89 -14.61 2.72
N TRP A 84 3.16 -14.93 1.46
CA TRP A 84 2.77 -14.10 0.32
C TRP A 84 1.25 -13.99 0.17
N ILE A 85 0.53 -15.11 0.28
CA ILE A 85 -0.94 -15.12 0.26
C ILE A 85 -1.46 -14.29 1.44
N GLU A 86 -0.96 -14.52 2.65
CA GLU A 86 -1.43 -13.77 3.83
C GLU A 86 -1.23 -12.27 3.67
N CYS A 87 -0.05 -11.84 3.23
CA CYS A 87 0.31 -10.43 3.21
C CYS A 87 -0.27 -9.67 2.01
N SER A 88 -0.52 -10.35 0.89
CA SER A 88 -1.21 -9.76 -0.27
C SER A 88 -2.71 -9.58 -0.05
N THR A 89 -3.38 -10.47 0.68
CA THR A 89 -4.84 -10.40 0.91
C THR A 89 -5.21 -9.61 2.15
N LYS A 90 -4.36 -9.60 3.18
CA LYS A 90 -4.65 -8.97 4.47
C LYS A 90 -5.00 -7.49 4.34
N GLY A 91 -4.26 -6.73 3.53
CA GLY A 91 -4.53 -5.31 3.29
C GLY A 91 -5.91 -5.06 2.66
N SER A 92 -6.26 -5.86 1.65
CA SER A 92 -7.53 -5.75 0.93
C SER A 92 -8.73 -6.09 1.81
N ILE A 93 -8.64 -7.18 2.59
CA ILE A 93 -9.73 -7.58 3.50
C ILE A 93 -9.94 -6.53 4.59
N LEU A 94 -8.87 -5.95 5.13
CA LEU A 94 -8.97 -4.84 6.08
C LEU A 94 -9.77 -3.71 5.48
N PHE A 95 -9.35 -3.25 4.30
CA PHE A 95 -9.87 -2.05 3.67
C PHE A 95 -11.34 -2.20 3.34
N LEU A 96 -11.75 -3.34 2.78
CA LEU A 96 -13.15 -3.62 2.46
C LEU A 96 -14.02 -3.67 3.72
N ALA A 97 -13.62 -4.45 4.72
CA ALA A 97 -14.39 -4.60 5.95
C ALA A 97 -14.41 -3.31 6.78
N SER A 98 -13.30 -2.59 6.85
CA SER A 98 -13.22 -1.32 7.58
C SER A 98 -14.06 -0.23 6.92
N ASN A 99 -14.05 -0.15 5.58
CA ASN A 99 -14.82 0.87 4.86
C ASN A 99 -16.33 0.67 5.01
N GLU A 100 -16.81 -0.58 4.92
CA GLU A 100 -18.23 -0.87 5.15
C GLU A 100 -18.64 -0.50 6.57
N VAL A 101 -17.89 -0.93 7.58
CA VAL A 101 -18.21 -0.61 8.99
C VAL A 101 -18.07 0.89 9.29
N GLU A 102 -17.07 1.57 8.74
CA GLU A 102 -16.95 3.03 8.86
C GLU A 102 -18.14 3.76 8.23
N TYR A 103 -18.60 3.30 7.06
CA TYR A 103 -19.74 3.87 6.36
C TYR A 103 -20.99 3.77 7.24
N TYR A 104 -21.36 2.57 7.67
CA TYR A 104 -22.54 2.38 8.53
C TYR A 104 -22.42 3.10 9.88
N SER A 105 -21.23 3.11 10.49
CA SER A 105 -20.99 3.82 11.75
C SER A 105 -21.23 5.33 11.62
N LYS A 106 -20.84 5.93 10.49
CA LYS A 106 -21.03 7.37 10.22
C LYS A 106 -22.46 7.69 9.78
N THR A 107 -23.04 6.88 8.90
CA THR A 107 -24.33 7.20 8.25
C THR A 107 -25.54 6.77 9.07
N VAL A 108 -25.47 5.61 9.74
CA VAL A 108 -26.61 5.06 10.50
C VAL A 108 -26.53 5.44 11.97
N PHE A 109 -25.34 5.40 12.56
CA PHE A 109 -25.16 5.61 14.00
C PHE A 109 -24.64 7.01 14.37
N GLY A 110 -24.37 7.88 13.39
CA GLY A 110 -23.88 9.25 13.63
C GLY A 110 -22.56 9.31 14.41
N ALA A 111 -21.74 8.25 14.36
CA ALA A 111 -20.51 8.17 15.13
C ALA A 111 -19.46 9.16 14.64
N SER A 112 -18.67 9.71 15.57
CA SER A 112 -17.56 10.59 15.22
C SER A 112 -16.53 9.89 14.31
N PRO A 113 -15.78 10.61 13.46
CA PRO A 113 -14.79 10.00 12.57
C PRO A 113 -13.76 9.12 13.30
N ALA A 114 -13.39 9.47 14.53
CA ALA A 114 -12.48 8.70 15.36
C ALA A 114 -13.09 7.38 15.86
N ILE A 115 -14.36 7.39 16.27
CA ILE A 115 -15.08 6.20 16.73
C ILE A 115 -15.34 5.28 15.53
N ALA A 116 -15.83 5.82 14.42
CA ALA A 116 -16.07 5.07 13.21
C ALA A 116 -14.77 4.41 12.68
N GLY A 117 -13.65 5.14 12.67
CA GLY A 117 -12.35 4.58 12.30
C GLY A 117 -11.87 3.46 13.24
N THR A 118 -12.09 3.62 14.56
CA THR A 118 -11.80 2.56 15.54
C THR A 118 -12.62 1.30 15.27
N LEU A 119 -13.94 1.46 15.09
CA LEU A 119 -14.86 0.35 14.81
C LEU A 119 -14.53 -0.33 13.48
N GLY A 120 -14.22 0.45 12.44
CA GLY A 120 -13.76 -0.06 11.16
C GLY A 120 -12.46 -0.86 11.28
N GLY A 121 -11.48 -0.38 12.04
CA GLY A 121 -10.25 -1.10 12.33
C GLY A 121 -10.48 -2.40 13.10
N VAL A 122 -11.35 -2.38 14.11
CA VAL A 122 -11.72 -3.57 14.91
C VAL A 122 -12.38 -4.62 14.03
N ALA A 123 -13.40 -4.24 13.25
CA ALA A 123 -14.11 -5.14 12.37
C ALA A 123 -13.22 -5.68 11.25
N GLY A 124 -12.40 -4.82 10.64
CA GLY A 124 -11.43 -5.24 9.64
C GLY A 124 -10.38 -6.19 10.20
N GLY A 125 -9.87 -5.94 11.41
CA GLY A 125 -8.96 -6.83 12.12
C GLY A 125 -9.57 -8.21 12.42
N ALA A 126 -10.84 -8.25 12.79
CA ALA A 126 -11.57 -9.50 12.96
C ALA A 126 -11.72 -10.24 11.62
N ALA A 127 -12.16 -9.55 10.57
CA ALA A 127 -12.35 -10.13 9.24
C ALA A 127 -11.06 -10.76 8.68
N GLN A 128 -9.93 -10.04 8.76
CA GLN A 128 -8.61 -10.57 8.39
C GLN A 128 -8.26 -11.86 9.14
N SER A 129 -8.57 -11.91 10.43
CA SER A 129 -8.22 -13.03 11.29
C SER A 129 -8.91 -14.32 10.87
N TYR A 130 -10.21 -14.24 10.61
CA TYR A 130 -11.03 -15.39 10.24
C TYR A 130 -10.92 -15.78 8.76
N LEU A 131 -10.80 -14.80 7.86
CA LEU A 131 -10.82 -15.05 6.40
C LEU A 131 -9.45 -15.41 5.82
N THR A 132 -8.35 -15.10 6.50
CA THR A 132 -7.01 -15.35 5.97
C THR A 132 -6.09 -15.94 7.03
N MET A 133 -5.93 -15.23 8.16
CA MET A 133 -4.85 -15.56 9.09
C MET A 133 -4.99 -16.94 9.74
N GLY A 134 -6.21 -17.44 9.96
CA GLY A 134 -6.44 -18.78 10.51
C GLY A 134 -5.79 -19.88 9.66
N MET A 135 -6.14 -19.93 8.37
CA MET A 135 -5.60 -20.91 7.42
C MET A 135 -4.11 -20.70 7.16
N THR A 136 -3.68 -19.48 6.85
CA THR A 136 -2.27 -19.20 6.50
C THR A 136 -1.34 -19.40 7.69
N THR A 137 -1.80 -19.14 8.92
CA THR A 137 -1.08 -19.50 10.14
C THR A 137 -0.93 -21.00 10.25
N CYS A 138 -2.03 -21.75 10.14
CA CYS A 138 -1.99 -23.22 10.23
C CYS A 138 -0.97 -23.79 9.23
N MET A 139 -1.03 -23.34 7.97
CA MET A 139 -0.10 -23.77 6.92
C MET A 139 1.35 -23.39 7.21
N LYS A 140 1.61 -22.16 7.69
CA LYS A 140 2.96 -21.73 8.08
C LYS A 140 3.50 -22.54 9.25
N THR A 141 2.68 -22.77 10.28
CA THR A 141 3.08 -23.59 11.43
C THR A 141 3.44 -25.00 10.98
N VAL A 142 2.60 -25.66 10.17
CA VAL A 142 2.89 -26.99 9.60
C VAL A 142 4.20 -26.99 8.80
N GLU A 143 4.46 -25.98 7.98
CA GLU A 143 5.69 -25.88 7.18
C GLU A 143 6.96 -25.73 8.04
N VAL A 144 6.86 -24.97 9.13
CA VAL A 144 7.96 -24.66 10.05
C VAL A 144 8.23 -25.81 11.03
N THR A 145 7.19 -26.47 11.53
CA THR A 145 7.31 -27.53 12.54
C THR A 145 7.49 -28.92 11.94
N ARG A 146 7.29 -29.11 10.62
CA ARG A 146 7.44 -30.45 10.02
C ARG A 146 8.85 -31.01 10.29
N PRO A 147 8.96 -32.29 10.71
CA PRO A 147 10.24 -32.96 10.80
C PRO A 147 10.81 -33.16 9.39
N LYS A 148 11.99 -32.59 9.11
CA LYS A 148 12.62 -32.66 7.77
C LYS A 148 13.62 -33.81 7.63
N ASN A 149 14.09 -34.38 8.75
CA ASN A 149 14.99 -35.52 8.81
C ASN A 149 14.46 -36.53 9.82
N ILE A 150 13.87 -37.63 9.35
CA ILE A 150 13.67 -38.85 10.13
C ILE A 150 14.44 -39.97 9.42
N GLN A 151 14.87 -40.96 10.19
CA GLN A 151 15.66 -42.14 9.83
C GLN A 151 15.46 -42.63 8.38
N PRO A 152 16.53 -43.13 7.72
CA PRO A 152 16.44 -43.65 6.35
C PRO A 152 15.32 -44.69 6.24
N GLY A 153 14.33 -44.41 5.36
CA GLY A 153 13.18 -45.29 5.09
C GLY A 153 11.80 -44.72 5.45
N VAL A 154 11.70 -43.61 6.18
CA VAL A 154 10.39 -43.00 6.54
C VAL A 154 10.03 -41.85 5.59
N ARG A 155 8.91 -41.98 4.86
CA ARG A 155 8.38 -40.91 3.99
C ARG A 155 7.90 -39.73 4.84
N VAL A 156 8.51 -38.56 4.66
CA VAL A 156 8.06 -37.31 5.28
C VAL A 156 6.81 -36.81 4.53
N PRO A 157 5.66 -36.66 5.20
CA PRO A 157 4.44 -36.20 4.55
C PRO A 157 4.54 -34.73 4.11
N GLY A 158 3.89 -34.42 2.99
CA GLY A 158 3.87 -33.06 2.44
C GLY A 158 3.03 -32.09 3.28
N THR A 159 3.28 -30.79 3.16
CA THR A 159 2.55 -29.74 3.90
C THR A 159 1.04 -29.77 3.63
N MET A 160 0.65 -29.99 2.36
CA MET A 160 -0.75 -30.17 1.97
C MET A 160 -1.34 -31.48 2.50
N GLU A 161 -0.53 -32.53 2.63
CA GLU A 161 -0.96 -33.83 3.13
C GLU A 161 -1.28 -33.76 4.64
N ILE A 162 -0.40 -33.11 5.41
CA ILE A 162 -0.63 -32.84 6.85
C ILE A 162 -1.86 -31.95 7.02
N PHE A 163 -1.99 -30.88 6.23
CA PHE A 163 -3.14 -29.98 6.27
C PHE A 163 -4.46 -30.67 5.95
N LEU A 164 -4.52 -31.45 4.85
CA LEU A 164 -5.70 -32.23 4.50
C LEU A 164 -6.02 -33.27 5.56
N GLY A 165 -5.01 -33.81 6.24
CA GLY A 165 -5.17 -34.66 7.42
C GLY A 165 -5.89 -33.94 8.57
N ILE A 166 -5.48 -32.72 8.90
CA ILE A 166 -6.14 -31.87 9.91
C ILE A 166 -7.57 -31.55 9.48
N LEU A 167 -7.78 -31.14 8.22
CA LEU A 167 -9.10 -30.79 7.71
C LEU A 167 -10.06 -31.99 7.70
N ARG A 168 -9.58 -33.20 7.36
CA ARG A 168 -10.40 -34.42 7.38
C ARG A 168 -10.74 -34.87 8.81
N LYS A 169 -9.80 -34.75 9.75
CA LYS A 169 -10.01 -35.21 11.14
C LYS A 169 -10.81 -34.22 11.98
N GLU A 170 -10.57 -32.93 11.80
CA GLU A 170 -11.06 -31.88 12.70
C GLU A 170 -11.92 -30.81 12.01
N GLY A 171 -12.04 -30.87 10.68
CA GLY A 171 -12.78 -29.90 9.89
C GLY A 171 -12.18 -28.49 9.93
N ILE A 172 -13.01 -27.51 9.55
CA ILE A 172 -12.65 -26.09 9.53
C ILE A 172 -12.26 -25.59 10.94
N ARG A 173 -12.82 -26.19 12.00
CA ARG A 173 -12.50 -25.86 13.40
C ARG A 173 -11.07 -26.23 13.77
N GLY A 174 -10.50 -27.30 13.20
CA GLY A 174 -9.11 -27.67 13.39
C GLY A 174 -8.15 -26.70 12.71
N VAL A 175 -8.44 -26.33 11.46
CA VAL A 175 -7.66 -25.34 10.70
C VAL A 175 -7.63 -23.98 11.39
N ASN A 176 -8.77 -23.56 11.95
CA ASN A 176 -8.91 -22.30 12.67
C ASN A 176 -8.60 -22.41 14.17
N ARG A 177 -7.88 -23.44 14.62
CA ARG A 177 -7.51 -23.58 16.02
C ARG A 177 -6.60 -22.43 16.47
N GLY A 178 -7.05 -21.69 17.49
CA GLY A 178 -6.37 -20.48 17.98
C GLY A 178 -6.72 -19.20 17.22
N VAL A 179 -7.61 -19.23 16.21
CA VAL A 179 -8.03 -18.03 15.47
C VAL A 179 -8.68 -16.99 16.38
N ASN A 180 -9.37 -17.41 17.45
CA ASN A 180 -9.99 -16.48 18.40
C ASN A 180 -8.93 -15.64 19.13
N ALA A 181 -7.78 -16.23 19.46
CA ALA A 181 -6.65 -15.50 20.06
C ALA A 181 -5.99 -14.56 19.02
N VAL A 182 -5.93 -14.98 17.74
CA VAL A 182 -5.49 -14.11 16.63
C VAL A 182 -6.44 -12.92 16.45
N ALA A 183 -7.75 -13.16 16.50
CA ALA A 183 -8.78 -12.13 16.37
C ALA A 183 -8.70 -11.14 17.53
N LEU A 184 -8.63 -11.61 18.79
CA LEU A 184 -8.47 -10.76 19.97
C LEU A 184 -7.23 -9.87 19.87
N ARG A 185 -6.14 -10.40 19.32
CA ARG A 185 -4.94 -9.62 19.05
C ARG A 185 -5.15 -8.57 17.97
N GLN A 186 -5.73 -8.90 16.82
CA GLN A 186 -5.98 -7.91 15.77
C GLN A 186 -6.93 -6.81 16.27
N ILE A 187 -8.02 -7.20 16.93
CA ILE A 187 -9.01 -6.31 17.51
C ILE A 187 -8.35 -5.37 18.52
N SER A 188 -7.62 -5.90 19.51
CA SER A 188 -6.91 -5.06 20.50
C SER A 188 -5.83 -4.19 19.88
N GLY A 189 -5.14 -4.70 18.86
CA GLY A 189 -4.14 -3.95 18.10
C GLY A 189 -4.74 -2.75 17.40
N TRP A 190 -5.85 -2.93 16.66
CA TRP A 190 -6.53 -1.84 15.97
C TRP A 190 -7.24 -0.88 16.93
N ALA A 191 -7.85 -1.39 18.00
CA ALA A 191 -8.52 -0.56 19.01
C ALA A 191 -7.53 0.38 19.73
N SER A 192 -6.34 -0.13 20.08
CA SER A 192 -5.32 0.65 20.78
C SER A 192 -4.50 1.57 19.87
N ARG A 193 -4.49 1.32 18.55
CA ARG A 193 -3.65 2.05 17.59
C ARG A 193 -3.91 3.55 17.57
N ILE A 194 -5.17 3.98 17.69
CA ILE A 194 -5.53 5.41 17.68
C ILE A 194 -5.05 6.12 18.95
N GLY A 195 -5.22 5.47 20.11
CA GLY A 195 -4.74 6.01 21.39
C GLY A 195 -3.22 6.06 21.45
N ILE A 196 -2.55 4.99 21.03
CA ILE A 196 -1.09 4.88 20.99
C ILE A 196 -0.48 5.88 20.00
N ALA A 197 -1.07 6.05 18.80
CA ALA A 197 -0.60 7.02 17.83
C ALA A 197 -0.70 8.45 18.36
N ARG A 198 -1.84 8.83 18.96
CA ARG A 198 -2.02 10.16 19.57
C ARG A 198 -1.07 10.40 20.73
N PHE A 199 -0.86 9.40 21.58
CA PHE A 199 0.09 9.49 22.68
C PHE A 199 1.54 9.65 22.18
N ALA A 200 1.96 8.81 21.21
CA ALA A 200 3.30 8.87 20.63
C ALA A 200 3.56 10.21 19.91
N GLU A 201 2.59 10.69 19.13
CA GLU A 201 2.66 12.01 18.48
C GLU A 201 2.74 13.14 19.52
N GLY A 202 1.94 13.08 20.59
CA GLY A 202 1.95 14.08 21.65
C GLY A 202 3.29 14.16 22.39
N GLN A 203 3.86 13.02 22.78
CA GLN A 203 5.16 12.96 23.47
C GLN A 203 6.28 13.52 22.60
N ILE A 204 6.29 13.23 21.29
CA ILE A 204 7.32 13.74 20.38
C ILE A 204 7.17 15.25 20.16
N ARG A 205 5.94 15.77 20.08
CA ARG A 205 5.70 17.22 20.01
C ARG A 205 6.20 17.94 21.26
N THR A 206 5.98 17.37 22.45
CA THR A 206 6.48 17.91 23.72
C THR A 206 8.00 17.84 23.83
N LEU A 207 8.61 16.72 23.43
CA LEU A 207 10.07 16.52 23.44
C LEU A 207 10.82 17.47 22.49
N GLN A 208 10.17 17.93 21.44
CA GLN A 208 10.75 18.83 20.44
C GLN A 208 10.26 20.28 20.57
N SER A 209 9.53 20.62 21.64
CA SER A 209 8.99 21.97 21.88
C SER A 209 8.16 22.54 20.72
N LYS A 210 7.40 21.69 20.00
CA LYS A 210 6.57 22.10 18.85
C LYS A 210 5.11 22.39 19.27
N PRO A 211 4.42 23.35 18.62
CA PRO A 211 2.99 23.59 18.85
C PRO A 211 2.14 22.37 18.44
N ALA A 212 0.94 22.25 19.04
CA ALA A 212 0.13 21.02 19.04
C ALA A 212 -0.34 20.55 17.64
N ASP A 213 -0.29 21.43 16.66
CA ASP A 213 -0.76 21.32 15.27
C ASP A 213 0.37 21.26 14.22
N ALA A 214 1.64 21.32 14.65
CA ALA A 214 2.78 21.24 13.75
C ALA A 214 2.89 19.87 13.05
N LYS A 215 3.09 19.87 11.73
CA LYS A 215 3.35 18.65 10.95
C LYS A 215 4.74 18.09 11.27
N LEU A 216 4.79 16.80 11.59
CA LEU A 216 6.02 16.05 11.89
C LEU A 216 6.84 15.81 10.61
N SER A 217 8.17 15.86 10.72
CA SER A 217 9.14 15.48 9.66
C SER A 217 9.03 13.98 9.31
N ILE A 218 9.63 13.53 8.19
CA ILE A 218 9.60 12.09 7.83
C ILE A 218 10.32 11.25 8.88
N TRP A 219 11.48 11.69 9.36
CA TRP A 219 12.23 10.99 10.42
C TRP A 219 11.49 11.00 11.75
N GLU A 220 10.81 12.10 12.07
CA GLU A 220 9.99 12.20 13.28
C GLU A 220 8.73 11.35 13.20
N LYS A 221 8.12 11.27 12.02
CA LYS A 221 6.97 10.42 11.74
C LYS A 221 7.37 8.95 11.73
N MET A 222 8.54 8.60 11.20
CA MET A 222 9.11 7.27 11.31
C MET A 222 9.45 6.92 12.76
N ALA A 223 10.05 7.82 13.52
CA ALA A 223 10.31 7.63 14.94
C ALA A 223 9.01 7.49 15.75
N ALA A 224 8.03 8.38 15.53
CA ALA A 224 6.70 8.33 16.16
C ALA A 224 5.95 7.04 15.83
N SER A 225 5.99 6.64 14.57
CA SER A 225 5.35 5.41 14.12
C SER A 225 6.10 4.18 14.65
N THR A 226 7.43 4.25 14.80
CA THR A 226 8.25 3.16 15.36
C THR A 226 7.96 3.01 16.85
N VAL A 227 7.93 4.11 17.61
CA VAL A 227 7.49 4.15 19.00
C VAL A 227 6.05 3.63 19.12
N GLY A 228 5.14 4.05 18.24
CA GLY A 228 3.78 3.54 18.19
C GLY A 228 3.72 2.03 17.88
N GLY A 229 4.57 1.54 16.99
CA GLY A 229 4.72 0.12 16.68
C GLY A 229 5.24 -0.68 17.87
N VAL A 230 6.23 -0.17 18.59
CA VAL A 230 6.77 -0.76 19.83
C VAL A 230 5.68 -0.81 20.91
N LEU A 231 5.00 0.31 21.16
CA LEU A 231 3.93 0.40 22.14
C LEU A 231 2.75 -0.51 21.79
N SER A 232 2.46 -0.73 20.51
CA SER A 232 1.43 -1.69 20.06
C SER A 232 1.71 -3.14 20.45
N CYS A 233 2.94 -3.46 20.89
CA CYS A 233 3.30 -4.78 21.39
C CYS A 233 2.76 -5.08 22.79
N TRP A 234 2.06 -4.15 23.45
CA TRP A 234 1.43 -4.36 24.77
C TRP A 234 0.50 -5.59 24.80
N ASN A 235 -0.12 -5.93 23.68
CA ASN A 235 -1.03 -7.07 23.55
C ASN A 235 -0.30 -8.41 23.31
N GLN A 236 0.99 -8.50 23.64
CA GLN A 236 1.80 -9.74 23.62
C GLN A 236 1.19 -10.93 24.37
N PRO A 237 0.50 -10.75 25.52
CA PRO A 237 -0.13 -11.88 26.21
C PRO A 237 -1.06 -12.72 25.31
N PHE A 238 -1.77 -12.10 24.36
CA PHE A 238 -2.65 -12.83 23.44
C PHE A 238 -1.88 -13.67 22.41
N GLU A 239 -0.69 -13.22 21.99
CA GLU A 239 0.18 -14.02 21.11
C GLU A 239 0.75 -15.25 21.82
N VAL A 240 1.19 -15.10 23.06
CA VAL A 240 1.72 -16.24 23.84
C VAL A 240 0.60 -17.27 24.08
N LEU A 241 -0.61 -16.81 24.41
CA LEU A 241 -1.78 -17.68 24.57
C LEU A 241 -2.12 -18.44 23.28
N ARG A 242 -2.06 -17.78 22.12
CA ARG A 242 -2.25 -18.43 20.82
C ARG A 242 -1.22 -19.53 20.59
N VAL A 243 0.07 -19.23 20.78
CA VAL A 243 1.15 -20.21 20.57
C VAL A 243 1.00 -21.40 21.50
N GLU A 244 0.67 -21.16 22.77
CA GLU A 244 0.44 -22.23 23.75
C GLU A 244 -0.72 -23.14 23.32
N MET A 245 -1.84 -22.56 22.87
CA MET A 245 -2.98 -23.34 22.36
C MET A 245 -2.64 -24.16 21.10
N GLN A 246 -1.74 -23.67 20.25
CA GLN A 246 -1.26 -24.39 19.06
C GLN A 246 -0.24 -25.49 19.40
N SER A 247 0.58 -25.30 20.43
CA SER A 247 1.52 -26.30 20.92
C SER A 247 0.79 -27.46 21.62
N LEU A 248 -0.16 -27.16 22.50
CA LEU A 248 -0.98 -28.16 23.22
C LEU A 248 -1.76 -29.08 22.26
N ALA A 249 -2.17 -28.53 21.12
CA ALA A 249 -2.83 -29.27 20.05
C ALA A 249 -1.97 -30.35 19.39
N SER A 250 -0.63 -30.23 19.46
CA SER A 250 0.31 -31.09 18.74
C SER A 250 0.79 -32.28 19.59
N GLY A 251 0.50 -32.30 20.91
CA GLY A 251 1.15 -33.23 21.85
C GLY A 251 0.23 -34.05 22.77
N GLN A 252 -1.10 -33.94 22.73
CA GLN A 252 -1.98 -34.69 23.64
C GLN A 252 -3.20 -35.35 22.98
N ASP A 253 -3.55 -36.49 23.56
CA ASP A 253 -4.75 -37.30 23.30
C ASP A 253 -6.04 -36.49 23.51
N ILE A 254 -7.07 -36.78 22.70
CA ILE A 254 -8.18 -35.90 22.27
C ILE A 254 -9.22 -35.58 23.38
N SER A 255 -8.90 -35.75 24.66
CA SER A 255 -9.86 -35.67 25.78
C SER A 255 -10.13 -34.27 26.34
N SER A 256 -9.19 -33.31 26.25
CA SER A 256 -9.42 -31.94 26.75
C SER A 256 -9.10 -30.89 25.70
N LYS A 257 -10.12 -30.18 25.22
CA LYS A 257 -9.97 -29.08 24.27
C LYS A 257 -9.31 -27.90 25.02
N PRO A 258 -8.07 -27.49 24.70
CA PRO A 258 -7.43 -26.42 25.43
C PRO A 258 -8.17 -25.10 25.18
N THR A 259 -8.73 -24.51 26.24
CA THR A 259 -9.34 -23.17 26.23
C THR A 259 -8.29 -22.11 26.54
N MET A 260 -8.53 -20.85 26.18
CA MET A 260 -7.61 -19.74 26.52
C MET A 260 -7.34 -19.65 28.03
N ALA A 261 -8.35 -19.94 28.86
CA ALA A 261 -8.21 -19.98 30.32
C ALA A 261 -7.27 -21.10 30.78
N SER A 262 -7.38 -22.30 30.19
CA SER A 262 -6.48 -23.41 30.51
C SER A 262 -5.03 -23.13 30.09
N ALA A 263 -4.83 -22.49 28.93
CA ALA A 263 -3.52 -22.06 28.46
C ALA A 263 -2.93 -20.99 29.39
N ALA A 264 -3.72 -19.99 29.79
CA ALA A 264 -3.29 -18.95 30.73
C ALA A 264 -2.87 -19.54 32.08
N LYS A 265 -3.66 -20.47 32.64
CA LYS A 265 -3.35 -21.15 33.91
C LYS A 265 -2.04 -21.94 33.82
N ARG A 266 -1.79 -22.62 32.70
CA ARG A 266 -0.54 -23.36 32.46
C ARG A 266 0.67 -22.42 32.33
N ILE A 267 0.54 -21.30 31.63
CA ILE A 267 1.62 -20.30 31.52
C ILE A 267 1.96 -19.74 32.90
N MET A 268 0.95 -19.33 33.67
CA MET A 268 1.13 -18.85 35.05
C MET A 268 1.83 -19.88 35.93
N ALA A 269 1.45 -21.16 35.82
CA ALA A 269 2.04 -22.23 36.62
C ALA A 269 3.48 -22.60 36.23
N THR A 270 3.86 -22.44 34.95
CA THR A 270 5.18 -22.89 34.46
C THR A 270 6.21 -21.78 34.33
N SER A 271 5.80 -20.58 33.95
CA SER A 271 6.71 -19.46 33.63
C SER A 271 6.36 -18.18 34.40
N GLY A 272 5.31 -18.20 35.23
CA GLY A 272 4.83 -17.03 35.95
C GLY A 272 4.31 -15.91 35.03
N PRO A 273 4.07 -14.71 35.58
CA PRO A 273 3.51 -13.58 34.83
C PRO A 273 4.41 -13.06 33.71
N LEU A 274 5.74 -13.18 33.84
CA LEU A 274 6.69 -12.79 32.79
C LEU A 274 6.62 -13.69 31.56
N GLY A 275 6.09 -14.91 31.69
CA GLY A 275 5.87 -15.83 30.57
C GLY A 275 4.99 -15.24 29.46
N PHE A 276 4.03 -14.38 29.80
CA PHE A 276 3.12 -13.74 28.85
C PHE A 276 3.80 -12.71 27.93
N PHE A 277 5.02 -12.27 28.26
CA PHE A 277 5.78 -11.30 27.46
C PHE A 277 6.97 -11.94 26.74
N ARG A 278 7.09 -13.27 26.77
CA ARG A 278 8.14 -13.99 26.03
C ARG A 278 8.02 -13.73 24.53
N GLY A 279 9.15 -13.45 23.88
CA GLY A 279 9.19 -13.15 22.44
C GLY A 279 8.81 -11.71 22.07
N VAL A 280 8.61 -10.82 23.06
CA VAL A 280 8.32 -9.40 22.80
C VAL A 280 9.45 -8.68 22.05
N VAL A 281 10.71 -9.01 22.33
CA VAL A 281 11.89 -8.35 21.70
C VAL A 281 11.94 -8.62 20.18
N PRO A 282 11.90 -9.88 19.69
CA PRO A 282 11.77 -10.15 18.26
C PRO A 282 10.56 -9.47 17.62
N ARG A 283 9.44 -9.42 18.34
CA ARG A 283 8.20 -8.79 17.86
C ARG A 283 8.34 -7.28 17.69
N ILE A 284 9.03 -6.60 18.61
CA ILE A 284 9.36 -5.18 18.48
C ILE A 284 10.17 -4.95 17.20
N GLY A 285 11.14 -5.83 16.90
CA GLY A 285 11.89 -5.80 15.65
C GLY A 285 11.00 -5.90 14.40
N VAL A 286 10.07 -6.87 14.37
CA VAL A 286 9.09 -7.00 13.27
C VAL A 286 8.23 -5.75 13.12
N ALA A 287 7.73 -5.21 14.24
CA ALA A 287 6.87 -4.03 14.23
C ALA A 287 7.62 -2.78 13.76
N ALA A 288 8.86 -2.58 14.21
CA ALA A 288 9.71 -1.48 13.78
C ALA A 288 10.02 -1.57 12.27
N TRP A 289 10.43 -2.75 11.79
CA TRP A 289 10.74 -2.95 10.37
C TRP A 289 9.51 -2.74 9.47
N ALA A 290 8.35 -3.26 9.89
CA ALA A 290 7.10 -3.06 9.15
C ALA A 290 6.72 -1.58 9.05
N THR A 291 6.88 -0.84 10.15
CA THR A 291 6.63 0.60 10.16
C THR A 291 7.60 1.36 9.27
N ILE A 292 8.90 1.05 9.32
CA ILE A 292 9.91 1.67 8.45
C ILE A 292 9.56 1.43 6.98
N CYS A 293 9.18 0.21 6.62
CA CYS A 293 8.78 -0.12 5.25
C CYS A 293 7.50 0.62 4.82
N MET A 294 6.51 0.73 5.71
CA MET A 294 5.20 1.31 5.37
C MET A 294 5.19 2.83 5.37
N VAL A 295 5.89 3.47 6.30
CA VAL A 295 5.92 4.93 6.47
C VAL A 295 7.04 5.53 5.64
N GLY A 296 8.23 4.91 5.62
CA GLY A 296 9.36 5.37 4.82
C GLY A 296 9.07 5.35 3.33
N PHE A 297 8.70 4.21 2.76
CA PHE A 297 8.43 4.11 1.31
C PHE A 297 7.10 4.74 0.89
N GLY A 298 6.09 4.77 1.77
CA GLY A 298 4.76 5.29 1.46
C GLY A 298 4.69 6.81 1.32
N ASP A 299 5.54 7.56 2.02
CA ASP A 299 5.65 9.02 1.88
C ASP A 299 6.73 9.42 0.87
N ILE A 300 7.77 8.62 0.69
CA ILE A 300 8.73 8.75 -0.42
C ILE A 300 7.96 8.76 -1.76
N ALA A 301 6.97 7.86 -1.94
CA ALA A 301 6.07 7.84 -3.10
C ALA A 301 5.26 9.14 -3.34
N LYS A 302 5.09 10.00 -2.32
CA LYS A 302 4.19 11.16 -2.35
C LYS A 302 4.80 12.44 -2.89
N GLU A 303 6.10 12.53 -3.16
CA GLU A 303 6.75 13.80 -3.57
C GLU A 303 7.45 13.74 -4.94
N TYR A 304 7.22 12.67 -5.70
CA TYR A 304 8.10 12.33 -6.82
C TYR A 304 7.98 13.17 -8.11
N VAL A 305 6.90 13.88 -8.41
CA VAL A 305 6.82 14.54 -9.75
C VAL A 305 7.68 15.80 -9.83
N GLY A 306 7.60 16.69 -8.84
CA GLY A 306 8.41 17.91 -8.79
C GLY A 306 9.91 17.62 -8.64
N GLY A 307 10.27 16.67 -7.77
CA GLY A 307 11.67 16.27 -7.55
C GLY A 307 12.31 15.58 -8.76
N ILE A 308 11.53 14.84 -9.57
CA ILE A 308 12.03 14.20 -10.79
C ILE A 308 12.42 15.25 -11.85
N GLY A 309 11.57 16.26 -12.06
CA GLY A 309 11.87 17.30 -13.06
C GLY A 309 13.15 18.05 -12.73
N ASP A 310 13.29 18.43 -11.46
CA ASP A 310 14.48 19.05 -10.90
C ASP A 310 15.76 18.18 -11.03
N ALA A 311 15.65 16.88 -10.77
CA ALA A 311 16.76 15.94 -10.97
C ALA A 311 17.16 15.84 -12.45
N LEU A 312 16.18 15.80 -13.36
CA LEU A 312 16.42 15.78 -14.80
C LEU A 312 17.07 17.07 -15.31
N VAL A 313 16.75 18.24 -14.72
CA VAL A 313 17.46 19.50 -14.99
C VAL A 313 18.94 19.38 -14.58
N LYS A 314 19.25 18.82 -13.40
CA LYS A 314 20.64 18.59 -12.96
C LYS A 314 21.38 17.63 -13.90
N LEU A 315 20.68 16.65 -14.47
CA LEU A 315 21.20 15.73 -15.50
C LEU A 315 21.26 16.34 -16.91
N LYS A 316 20.90 17.62 -17.07
CA LYS A 316 20.85 18.34 -18.37
C LYS A 316 19.92 17.68 -19.40
N TYR A 317 18.89 16.98 -18.93
CA TYR A 317 17.86 16.44 -19.81
C TYR A 317 16.93 17.58 -20.29
N PRO A 318 16.50 17.60 -21.56
CA PRO A 318 15.71 18.70 -22.12
C PRO A 318 14.47 19.03 -21.27
N TYR A 319 14.33 20.31 -20.91
CA TYR A 319 13.23 20.84 -20.11
C TYR A 319 12.95 20.12 -18.78
N GLY A 320 13.93 19.38 -18.23
CA GLY A 320 13.69 18.52 -17.06
C GLY A 320 12.67 17.42 -17.31
N GLY A 321 12.41 17.05 -18.57
CA GLY A 321 11.38 16.09 -18.95
C GLY A 321 9.94 16.59 -18.70
N PHE A 322 9.74 17.84 -18.30
CA PHE A 322 8.43 18.37 -17.96
C PHE A 322 7.57 18.61 -19.21
N LEU A 323 6.35 18.05 -19.20
CA LEU A 323 5.38 18.22 -20.27
C LEU A 323 4.48 19.42 -19.97
N ASP A 324 4.97 20.61 -20.31
CA ASP A 324 4.33 21.88 -19.97
C ASP A 324 2.92 22.04 -20.57
N GLY A 325 2.02 22.63 -19.77
CA GLY A 325 0.64 22.89 -20.17
C GLY A 325 -0.28 21.66 -20.17
N ILE A 326 0.18 20.49 -19.71
CA ILE A 326 -0.66 19.32 -19.49
C ILE A 326 -1.12 19.28 -18.03
N HIS A 327 -2.44 19.16 -17.82
CA HIS A 327 -3.06 19.18 -16.50
C HIS A 327 -3.95 17.96 -16.25
N MET A 328 -4.07 17.56 -14.98
CA MET A 328 -4.96 16.47 -14.56
C MET A 328 -6.42 16.95 -14.56
N TRP A 329 -7.27 16.30 -15.36
CA TRP A 329 -8.71 16.58 -15.45
C TRP A 329 -9.58 15.55 -14.72
N SER A 330 -9.09 14.33 -14.61
CA SER A 330 -9.74 13.19 -13.94
C SER A 330 -8.70 12.39 -13.16
N PRO A 331 -9.02 11.80 -11.99
CA PRO A 331 -10.35 11.68 -11.33
C PRO A 331 -10.88 12.97 -10.70
N HIS A 332 -9.98 13.88 -10.31
CA HIS A 332 -10.35 15.18 -9.80
C HIS A 332 -9.49 16.24 -10.48
N MET A 333 -10.11 17.31 -10.95
CA MET A 333 -9.41 18.36 -11.67
C MET A 333 -8.38 19.01 -10.75
N ARG A 334 -7.08 18.85 -11.09
CA ARG A 334 -5.91 19.42 -10.39
C ARG A 334 -5.95 19.30 -8.86
N SER A 335 -6.59 18.27 -8.35
CA SER A 335 -6.83 18.09 -6.92
C SER A 335 -6.79 16.60 -6.55
N GLY A 336 -6.76 16.34 -5.24
CA GLY A 336 -6.62 14.98 -4.73
C GLY A 336 -5.17 14.49 -4.69
N SER A 337 -5.03 13.17 -4.67
CA SER A 337 -3.76 12.45 -4.48
C SER A 337 -3.45 11.44 -5.58
N THR A 338 -4.20 11.49 -6.69
CA THR A 338 -3.99 10.60 -7.83
C THR A 338 -2.60 10.81 -8.43
N ARG A 339 -1.92 9.70 -8.66
CA ARG A 339 -0.61 9.65 -9.31
C ARG A 339 -0.63 8.56 -10.36
N VAL A 340 0.00 8.82 -11.49
CA VAL A 340 0.21 7.84 -12.55
C VAL A 340 1.69 7.63 -12.76
N MET A 341 2.09 6.37 -12.94
CA MET A 341 3.44 6.00 -13.35
C MET A 341 3.35 4.77 -14.23
N GLY A 342 4.02 4.79 -15.38
CA GLY A 342 4.02 3.66 -16.28
C GLY A 342 4.78 3.91 -17.58
N PRO A 343 5.08 2.83 -18.34
CA PRO A 343 5.71 2.94 -19.64
C PRO A 343 4.77 3.61 -20.65
N ALA A 344 5.33 4.49 -21.48
CA ALA A 344 4.61 5.20 -22.52
C ALA A 344 4.18 4.25 -23.64
N VAL A 345 2.90 4.30 -23.99
CA VAL A 345 2.35 3.79 -25.25
C VAL A 345 2.00 5.00 -26.10
N THR A 346 2.80 5.29 -27.12
CA THR A 346 2.67 6.52 -27.89
C THR A 346 1.67 6.37 -29.02
N VAL A 347 0.87 7.40 -29.27
CA VAL A 347 -0.12 7.45 -30.36
C VAL A 347 0.01 8.76 -31.10
N LYS A 348 0.32 8.68 -32.39
CA LYS A 348 0.39 9.82 -33.29
C LYS A 348 -0.98 10.05 -33.92
N MET A 349 -1.57 11.22 -33.67
CA MET A 349 -2.75 11.66 -34.40
C MET A 349 -2.33 12.56 -35.57
N VAL A 350 -3.09 12.49 -36.65
CA VAL A 350 -2.95 13.37 -37.82
C VAL A 350 -4.31 14.00 -38.11
N GLU A 351 -4.31 15.10 -38.87
CA GLU A 351 -5.56 15.67 -39.38
C GLU A 351 -6.31 14.64 -40.22
N ALA A 352 -7.65 14.63 -40.12
CA ALA A 352 -8.47 13.69 -40.86
C ALA A 352 -8.36 13.89 -42.39
N SER A 353 -8.03 15.11 -42.83
CA SER A 353 -7.74 15.48 -44.22
C SER A 353 -6.51 14.77 -44.78
N ASN A 354 -5.56 14.37 -43.94
CA ASN A 354 -4.37 13.64 -44.38
C ASN A 354 -4.72 12.17 -44.61
N THR A 355 -5.08 11.82 -45.84
CA THR A 355 -5.42 10.44 -46.25
C THR A 355 -4.20 9.57 -46.57
N THR A 356 -3.03 10.18 -46.77
CA THR A 356 -1.78 9.47 -47.12
C THR A 356 -1.07 8.84 -45.93
N ALA A 357 -1.30 9.36 -44.72
CA ALA A 357 -0.71 8.82 -43.51
C ALA A 357 -1.19 7.38 -43.25
N PRO A 358 -0.37 6.50 -42.63
CA PRO A 358 -0.77 5.13 -42.34
C PRO A 358 -2.02 5.09 -41.43
N LYS A 359 -2.69 3.95 -41.41
CA LYS A 359 -3.82 3.69 -40.53
C LYS A 359 -3.48 2.50 -39.64
N PRO A 360 -3.63 2.60 -38.31
CA PRO A 360 -3.34 1.47 -37.43
C PRO A 360 -4.32 0.32 -37.69
N ALA A 361 -3.83 -0.92 -37.54
CA ALA A 361 -4.60 -2.13 -37.83
C ALA A 361 -5.83 -2.33 -36.92
N ARG A 362 -5.79 -1.76 -35.71
CA ARG A 362 -6.90 -1.73 -34.76
C ARG A 362 -7.05 -0.34 -34.15
N HIS A 363 -8.16 -0.08 -33.47
CA HIS A 363 -8.39 1.18 -32.80
C HIS A 363 -7.31 1.43 -31.73
N PHE A 364 -6.75 2.63 -31.66
CA PHE A 364 -5.60 2.92 -30.80
C PHE A 364 -5.90 2.73 -29.30
N ALA A 365 -7.15 2.96 -28.87
CA ALA A 365 -7.58 2.68 -27.50
C ALA A 365 -7.40 1.19 -27.10
N ASP A 366 -7.42 0.25 -28.05
CA ASP A 366 -7.15 -1.18 -27.83
C ASP A 366 -5.66 -1.53 -27.76
N CYS A 367 -4.79 -0.59 -28.11
CA CYS A 367 -3.33 -0.79 -28.07
C CYS A 367 -2.72 -0.49 -26.70
N ASN A 368 -3.54 -0.09 -25.73
CA ASN A 368 -3.12 0.06 -24.34
C ASN A 368 -2.53 -1.26 -23.80
N LYS A 369 -1.50 -1.12 -22.98
CA LYS A 369 -0.85 -2.23 -22.26
C LYS A 369 -1.24 -2.13 -20.78
N PRO A 370 -1.37 -3.27 -20.05
CA PRO A 370 -1.58 -3.24 -18.61
C PRO A 370 -0.53 -2.38 -17.90
N ASN A 371 -0.96 -1.47 -17.03
CA ASN A 371 -0.15 -0.45 -16.34
C ASN A 371 0.59 0.54 -17.25
N GLY A 372 0.40 0.50 -18.57
CA GLY A 372 0.95 1.46 -19.51
C GLY A 372 0.20 2.79 -19.44
N ILE A 373 0.90 3.89 -19.75
CA ILE A 373 0.29 5.21 -19.89
C ILE A 373 0.28 5.58 -21.36
N MET A 374 -0.91 5.79 -21.91
CA MET A 374 -1.03 6.21 -23.29
C MET A 374 -0.68 7.68 -23.43
N TYR A 375 0.29 7.99 -24.27
CA TYR A 375 0.65 9.36 -24.62
C TYR A 375 0.16 9.65 -26.04
N ILE A 376 -0.77 10.59 -26.18
CA ILE A 376 -1.40 10.93 -27.45
C ILE A 376 -0.94 12.30 -27.87
N GLN A 377 -0.31 12.39 -29.05
CA GLN A 377 0.03 13.66 -29.66
C GLN A 377 -0.99 14.05 -30.70
N GLN A 378 -1.71 15.14 -30.43
CA GLN A 378 -2.64 15.75 -31.38
C GLN A 378 -1.91 16.78 -32.25
N PRO A 379 -2.29 16.96 -33.54
CA PRO A 379 -1.81 18.10 -34.32
C PRO A 379 -2.11 19.42 -33.59
N LYS A 380 -1.11 20.31 -33.56
CA LYS A 380 -1.21 21.60 -32.86
C LYS A 380 -2.27 22.49 -33.50
N GLY A 381 -2.96 23.30 -32.69
CA GLY A 381 -3.96 24.26 -33.15
C GLY A 381 -5.36 23.70 -33.39
N LEU A 382 -5.56 22.39 -33.23
CA LEU A 382 -6.89 21.79 -33.39
C LEU A 382 -7.78 22.06 -32.18
N TYR A 383 -9.05 22.37 -32.47
CA TYR A 383 -10.03 22.73 -31.45
C TYR A 383 -10.91 21.55 -30.98
N SER A 384 -10.84 20.40 -31.64
CA SER A 384 -11.56 19.17 -31.32
C SER A 384 -10.83 18.31 -30.28
N ALA A 385 -11.55 17.51 -29.52
CA ALA A 385 -10.96 16.48 -28.66
C ALA A 385 -10.53 15.24 -29.45
N CYS A 386 -9.42 14.61 -29.04
CA CYS A 386 -8.97 13.32 -29.58
C CYS A 386 -9.19 12.13 -28.61
N TRP A 387 -9.66 12.41 -27.39
CA TRP A 387 -9.96 11.41 -26.36
C TRP A 387 -11.26 11.77 -25.61
N GLY A 388 -12.02 10.74 -25.22
CA GLY A 388 -13.37 10.87 -24.64
C GLY A 388 -13.78 9.63 -23.84
N GLY A 389 -14.96 9.64 -23.24
CA GLY A 389 -15.32 8.71 -22.15
C GLY A 389 -15.37 7.24 -22.57
N LEU A 390 -15.79 6.95 -23.80
CA LEU A 390 -15.73 5.60 -24.38
C LEU A 390 -14.30 5.03 -24.43
N MET A 391 -13.33 5.86 -24.81
CA MET A 391 -11.92 5.46 -24.88
C MET A 391 -11.33 5.24 -23.48
N SER A 392 -11.67 6.10 -22.51
CA SER A 392 -11.29 5.90 -21.10
C SER A 392 -11.89 4.62 -20.52
N THR A 393 -13.16 4.32 -20.83
CA THR A 393 -13.84 3.10 -20.39
C THR A 393 -13.11 1.86 -20.91
N ARG A 394 -12.76 1.87 -22.20
CA ARG A 394 -11.99 0.80 -22.82
C ARG A 394 -10.58 0.68 -22.22
N ALA A 395 -9.88 1.80 -22.08
CA ALA A 395 -8.53 1.86 -21.50
C ALA A 395 -8.49 1.32 -20.07
N LYS A 396 -9.47 1.69 -19.24
CA LYS A 396 -9.63 1.15 -17.89
C LYS A 396 -9.88 -0.36 -17.90
N HIS A 397 -10.74 -0.84 -18.80
CA HIS A 397 -11.03 -2.28 -18.92
C HIS A 397 -9.79 -3.11 -19.28
N VAL A 398 -8.90 -2.58 -20.15
CA VAL A 398 -7.65 -3.27 -20.50
C VAL A 398 -6.51 -3.02 -19.49
N GLY A 399 -6.78 -2.32 -18.39
CA GLY A 399 -5.85 -2.11 -17.28
C GLY A 399 -4.80 -1.03 -17.53
N ALA A 400 -5.06 -0.04 -18.38
CA ALA A 400 -4.15 1.11 -18.56
C ALA A 400 -4.01 1.90 -17.25
N GLY A 401 -2.80 2.44 -17.00
CA GLY A 401 -2.50 3.26 -15.83
C GLY A 401 -3.05 4.70 -15.94
N GLY A 402 -3.35 5.16 -17.14
CA GLY A 402 -3.90 6.49 -17.43
C GLY A 402 -3.66 6.90 -18.88
N VAL A 403 -4.07 8.12 -19.21
CA VAL A 403 -3.78 8.74 -20.51
C VAL A 403 -3.27 10.17 -20.33
N ILE A 404 -2.28 10.53 -21.15
CA ILE A 404 -1.73 11.88 -21.28
C ILE A 404 -1.96 12.32 -22.71
N VAL A 405 -2.66 13.44 -22.89
CA VAL A 405 -3.05 13.97 -24.20
C VAL A 405 -2.37 15.32 -24.40
N ASP A 406 -1.39 15.37 -25.29
CA ASP A 406 -0.83 16.60 -25.85
C ASP A 406 -1.83 17.18 -26.86
N GLY A 407 -2.96 17.68 -26.33
CA GLY A 407 -4.15 18.03 -27.08
C GLY A 407 -5.37 18.18 -26.19
N ARG A 408 -6.56 18.07 -26.79
CA ARG A 408 -7.85 18.27 -26.10
C ARG A 408 -8.58 16.97 -25.80
N VAL A 409 -9.34 16.97 -24.71
CA VAL A 409 -10.22 15.86 -24.29
C VAL A 409 -11.66 16.31 -24.10
N ARG A 410 -12.60 15.38 -24.15
CA ARG A 410 -14.03 15.62 -23.88
C ARG A 410 -14.59 14.63 -22.86
N ASP A 411 -15.85 14.78 -22.48
CA ASP A 411 -16.58 13.84 -21.60
C ASP A 411 -15.95 13.74 -20.18
N ILE A 412 -15.56 14.88 -19.59
CA ILE A 412 -14.87 14.93 -18.28
C ILE A 412 -15.64 14.19 -17.18
N ALA A 413 -16.97 14.37 -17.13
CA ALA A 413 -17.81 13.71 -16.13
C ALA A 413 -17.70 12.18 -16.21
N GLU A 414 -17.68 11.61 -17.42
CA GLU A 414 -17.57 10.16 -17.62
C GLU A 414 -16.21 9.64 -17.12
N HIS A 415 -15.12 10.36 -17.39
CA HIS A 415 -13.79 9.98 -16.88
C HIS A 415 -13.74 9.96 -15.37
N GLN A 416 -14.35 10.97 -14.74
CA GLN A 416 -14.38 11.16 -13.30
C GLN A 416 -15.26 10.11 -12.63
N GLU A 417 -16.40 9.77 -13.23
CA GLU A 417 -17.29 8.70 -12.75
C GLU A 417 -16.57 7.35 -12.72
N ILE A 418 -15.76 7.05 -13.73
CA ILE A 418 -14.95 5.84 -13.74
C ILE A 418 -13.58 6.02 -13.07
N GLU A 419 -13.30 7.15 -12.43
CA GLU A 419 -12.02 7.48 -11.78
C GLU A 419 -10.78 7.14 -12.63
N PHE A 420 -10.86 7.30 -13.95
CA PHE A 420 -9.74 7.00 -14.83
C PHE A 420 -8.82 8.23 -14.92
N PRO A 421 -7.50 8.09 -14.69
CA PRO A 421 -6.59 9.23 -14.77
C PRO A 421 -6.47 9.77 -16.20
N VAL A 422 -6.86 11.03 -16.39
CA VAL A 422 -6.80 11.74 -17.68
C VAL A 422 -6.06 13.05 -17.49
N PHE A 423 -4.98 13.20 -18.24
CA PHE A 423 -4.16 14.40 -18.33
C PHE A 423 -4.28 14.97 -19.74
N ALA A 424 -4.49 16.28 -19.86
CA ALA A 424 -4.67 16.92 -21.15
C ALA A 424 -4.31 18.41 -21.09
N ARG A 425 -4.06 19.02 -22.24
CA ARG A 425 -3.88 20.48 -22.31
C ARG A 425 -5.17 21.23 -22.01
N GLU A 426 -6.22 20.90 -22.74
CA GLU A 426 -7.51 21.58 -22.65
C GLU A 426 -8.68 20.61 -22.87
N THR A 427 -9.90 21.13 -22.80
CA THR A 427 -11.13 20.39 -23.10
C THR A 427 -11.78 20.89 -24.38
N SER A 428 -12.65 20.06 -24.97
CA SER A 428 -13.51 20.45 -26.09
C SER A 428 -14.84 19.71 -26.00
N ILE A 429 -15.90 20.29 -26.54
CA ILE A 429 -17.19 19.61 -26.73
C ILE A 429 -17.22 18.79 -28.03
N LEU A 430 -16.34 19.11 -28.98
CA LEU A 430 -16.29 18.49 -30.30
C LEU A 430 -15.47 17.20 -30.22
N GLY A 431 -16.00 16.12 -30.80
CA GLY A 431 -15.29 14.84 -30.92
C GLY A 431 -14.23 14.86 -32.02
N SER A 432 -13.44 13.79 -32.11
CA SER A 432 -12.38 13.63 -33.10
C SER A 432 -12.90 13.42 -34.53
N ASN A 433 -14.10 12.85 -34.66
CA ASN A 433 -14.72 12.54 -35.94
C ASN A 433 -14.71 13.78 -36.84
N THR A 434 -14.13 13.65 -38.04
CA THR A 434 -13.89 14.70 -39.06
C THR A 434 -12.67 15.63 -38.87
N PHE A 435 -12.07 15.71 -37.67
CA PHE A 435 -10.93 16.60 -37.43
C PHE A 435 -9.60 15.86 -37.31
N THR A 436 -9.59 14.71 -36.63
CA THR A 436 -8.36 13.92 -36.41
C THR A 436 -8.59 12.43 -36.56
N ARG A 437 -7.50 11.72 -36.89
CA ARG A 437 -7.46 10.26 -36.87
C ARG A 437 -6.11 9.76 -36.35
N ALA A 438 -6.09 8.58 -35.76
CA ALA A 438 -4.83 7.92 -35.42
C ALA A 438 -4.10 7.48 -36.69
N SER A 439 -2.78 7.69 -36.70
CA SER A 439 -1.90 7.32 -37.80
C SER A 439 -0.98 6.17 -37.41
N GLU A 440 -0.24 6.36 -36.32
CA GLU A 440 0.83 5.44 -35.89
C GLU A 440 0.75 5.24 -34.37
N ILE A 441 1.20 4.08 -33.92
CA ILE A 441 1.20 3.67 -32.51
C ILE A 441 2.59 3.10 -32.21
N ASP A 442 3.09 3.32 -30.99
CA ASP A 442 4.43 2.90 -30.56
C ASP A 442 5.53 3.48 -31.47
N VAL A 443 5.42 4.77 -31.82
CA VAL A 443 6.45 5.56 -32.52
C VAL A 443 6.99 6.70 -31.63
N PRO A 444 8.25 7.13 -31.79
CA PRO A 444 8.75 8.32 -31.10
C PRO A 444 7.95 9.58 -31.45
N LEU A 445 7.59 10.37 -30.44
CA LEU A 445 6.83 11.61 -30.60
C LEU A 445 7.60 12.79 -30.01
N GLN A 446 7.74 13.86 -30.79
CA GLN A 446 8.44 15.07 -30.38
C GLN A 446 7.46 16.03 -29.71
N PHE A 447 7.59 16.25 -28.41
CA PHE A 447 6.72 17.19 -27.71
C PHE A 447 7.10 18.64 -28.02
N LYS A 448 8.38 18.97 -27.83
CA LYS A 448 8.92 20.31 -28.01
C LYS A 448 10.43 20.25 -28.19
N ASP A 449 10.93 20.85 -29.28
CA ASP A 449 12.36 20.92 -29.60
C ASP A 449 13.06 19.56 -29.39
N ASP A 450 14.04 19.47 -28.50
CA ASP A 450 14.79 18.23 -28.24
C ASP A 450 14.10 17.28 -27.23
N LEU A 451 12.90 17.58 -26.75
CA LEU A 451 12.15 16.71 -25.84
C LEU A 451 11.25 15.73 -26.61
N TRP A 452 11.66 14.46 -26.55
CA TRP A 452 10.97 13.34 -27.17
C TRP A 452 10.36 12.41 -26.12
N ILE A 453 9.24 11.79 -26.49
CA ILE A 453 8.64 10.67 -25.78
C ILE A 453 8.77 9.45 -26.69
N ASN A 454 9.60 8.49 -26.26
CA ASN A 454 9.73 7.22 -26.94
C ASN A 454 8.78 6.19 -26.34
N PRO A 455 8.34 5.19 -27.12
CA PRO A 455 7.66 4.03 -26.57
C PRO A 455 8.49 3.39 -25.45
N GLY A 456 7.87 3.17 -24.30
CA GLY A 456 8.54 2.61 -23.12
C GLY A 456 9.24 3.62 -22.20
N ASP A 457 9.32 4.90 -22.57
CA ASP A 457 9.74 5.94 -21.62
C ASP A 457 8.78 6.00 -20.44
N ILE A 458 9.28 6.31 -19.25
CA ILE A 458 8.47 6.29 -18.04
C ILE A 458 7.79 7.64 -17.87
N LEU A 459 6.47 7.64 -17.98
CA LEU A 459 5.65 8.82 -17.72
C LEU A 459 5.25 8.80 -16.24
N VAL A 460 5.47 9.92 -15.56
CA VAL A 460 5.06 10.11 -14.17
C VAL A 460 4.22 11.38 -14.10
N GLY A 461 3.02 11.28 -13.55
CA GLY A 461 2.08 12.40 -13.48
C GLY A 461 1.37 12.48 -12.14
N ASP A 462 1.12 13.71 -11.71
CA ASP A 462 0.28 14.04 -10.56
C ASP A 462 -0.49 15.34 -10.80
N ARG A 463 -1.17 15.85 -9.77
CA ARG A 463 -1.98 17.07 -9.89
C ARG A 463 -1.20 18.32 -10.34
N GLU A 464 0.13 18.35 -10.14
CA GLU A 464 0.98 19.49 -10.48
C GLU A 464 1.41 19.42 -11.95
N GLY A 465 1.60 18.22 -12.49
CA GLY A 465 1.87 18.04 -13.91
C GLY A 465 2.41 16.66 -14.26
N VAL A 466 3.11 16.58 -15.40
CA VAL A 466 3.61 15.33 -15.97
C VAL A 466 5.07 15.50 -16.37
N VAL A 467 5.88 14.48 -16.08
CA VAL A 467 7.27 14.38 -16.50
C VAL A 467 7.51 13.09 -17.27
N VAL A 468 8.39 13.12 -18.26
CA VAL A 468 8.91 11.95 -18.97
C VAL A 468 10.33 11.65 -18.50
N VAL A 469 10.58 10.38 -18.18
CA VAL A 469 11.87 9.88 -17.70
C VAL A 469 12.33 8.73 -18.60
N PRO A 470 13.44 8.89 -19.33
CA PRO A 470 14.05 7.78 -20.05
C PRO A 470 14.47 6.66 -19.07
N PRO A 471 14.22 5.38 -19.37
CA PRO A 471 14.55 4.27 -18.46
C PRO A 471 16.03 4.25 -18.04
N LYS A 472 16.92 4.70 -18.95
CA LYS A 472 18.37 4.79 -18.71
C LYS A 472 18.75 5.80 -17.63
N LEU A 473 17.94 6.84 -17.40
CA LEU A 473 18.20 7.88 -16.41
C LEU A 473 17.53 7.60 -15.06
N MET A 474 16.70 6.56 -14.97
CA MET A 474 15.85 6.29 -13.80
C MET A 474 16.66 6.15 -12.51
N GLU A 475 17.76 5.40 -12.54
CA GLU A 475 18.61 5.17 -11.35
C GLU A 475 19.26 6.47 -10.87
N SER A 476 19.79 7.28 -11.79
CA SER A 476 20.38 8.58 -11.47
C SER A 476 19.34 9.57 -10.94
N VAL A 477 18.14 9.58 -11.52
CA VAL A 477 17.02 10.42 -11.06
C VAL A 477 16.62 10.04 -9.64
N ILE A 478 16.48 8.75 -9.33
CA ILE A 478 16.13 8.28 -7.98
C ILE A 478 17.17 8.75 -6.94
N GLY A 479 18.46 8.60 -7.23
CA GLY A 479 19.53 9.03 -6.34
C GLY A 479 19.52 10.54 -6.09
N LEU A 480 19.33 11.34 -7.13
CA LEU A 480 19.24 12.80 -7.03
C LEU A 480 17.98 13.27 -6.29
N CYS A 481 16.84 12.61 -6.50
CA CYS A 481 15.63 12.91 -5.75
C CYS A 481 15.81 12.63 -4.25
N GLN A 482 16.50 11.56 -3.87
CA GLN A 482 16.82 11.27 -2.47
C GLN A 482 17.74 12.32 -1.85
N GLU A 483 18.84 12.68 -2.53
CA GLU A 483 19.76 13.73 -2.08
C GLU A 483 19.02 15.06 -1.85
N ARG A 484 18.18 15.44 -2.80
CA ARG A 484 17.44 16.71 -2.75
C ARG A 484 16.37 16.71 -1.67
N PHE A 485 15.68 15.59 -1.47
CA PHE A 485 14.72 15.43 -0.39
C PHE A 485 15.35 15.71 0.97
N ASP A 486 16.53 15.14 1.24
CA ASP A 486 17.24 15.34 2.51
C ASP A 486 17.67 16.80 2.73
N ILE A 487 18.05 17.50 1.65
CA ILE A 487 18.45 18.90 1.71
C ILE A 487 17.23 19.81 1.89
N ASP A 488 16.13 19.55 1.19
CA ASP A 488 14.91 20.33 1.28
C ASP A 488 14.25 20.17 2.65
N GLU A 489 14.27 18.98 3.26
CA GLU A 489 13.79 18.78 4.63
C GLU A 489 14.58 19.64 5.64
N LYS A 490 15.92 19.64 5.54
CA LYS A 490 16.80 20.48 6.38
C LYS A 490 16.57 21.98 6.13
N THR A 491 16.36 22.35 4.88
CA THR A 491 16.10 23.75 4.49
C THR A 491 14.76 24.21 5.05
N PHE A 492 13.69 23.42 4.91
CA PHE A 492 12.39 23.73 5.50
C PHE A 492 12.45 23.83 7.02
N ALA A 493 13.21 22.95 7.69
CA ALA A 493 13.39 23.02 9.13
C ALA A 493 14.09 24.33 9.56
N ALA A 494 15.17 24.71 8.89
CA ALA A 494 15.89 25.96 9.14
C ALA A 494 15.00 27.19 8.91
N LEU A 495 14.29 27.25 7.78
CA LEU A 495 13.37 28.34 7.48
C LEU A 495 12.23 28.46 8.50
N ARG A 496 11.68 27.34 8.97
CA ARG A 496 10.63 27.32 10.02
C ARG A 496 11.16 27.76 11.39
N ASN A 497 12.46 27.60 11.63
CA ASN A 497 13.12 28.09 12.82
C ASN A 497 13.49 29.59 12.73
N GLY A 498 13.17 30.24 11.61
CA GLY A 498 13.41 31.66 11.38
C GLY A 498 14.70 31.98 10.65
N ASP A 499 15.46 30.97 10.18
CA ASP A 499 16.66 31.23 9.38
C ASP A 499 16.28 31.90 8.05
N GLU A 500 17.12 32.83 7.59
CA GLU A 500 16.94 33.47 6.28
C GLU A 500 17.23 32.51 5.13
N MET A 501 16.51 32.68 4.01
CA MET A 501 16.56 31.76 2.86
C MET A 501 17.94 31.69 2.20
N GLY A 502 18.57 32.83 1.91
CA GLY A 502 19.84 32.89 1.21
C GLY A 502 20.97 32.14 1.93
N PRO A 503 21.27 32.48 3.19
CA PRO A 503 22.29 31.80 3.99
C PRO A 503 22.02 30.30 4.18
N THR A 504 20.76 29.92 4.37
CA THR A 504 20.34 28.53 4.55
C THR A 504 20.63 27.70 3.30
N ILE A 505 20.27 28.21 2.11
CA ILE A 505 20.55 27.55 0.83
C ILE A 505 22.07 27.38 0.62
N ALA A 506 22.85 28.43 0.86
CA ALA A 506 24.31 28.40 0.68
C ALA A 506 25.02 27.41 1.61
N ARG A 507 24.44 27.15 2.79
CA ARG A 507 24.95 26.18 3.77
C ARG A 507 24.59 24.74 3.40
N LEU A 508 23.36 24.51 2.92
CA LEU A 508 22.79 23.17 2.79
C LEU A 508 22.81 22.57 1.37
N ARG A 509 22.86 23.39 0.31
CA ARG A 509 22.86 22.95 -1.10
C ARG A 509 24.26 22.99 -1.74
N ARG A 510 25.32 22.71 -0.98
CA ARG A 510 26.71 22.74 -1.47
C ARG A 510 27.03 21.64 -2.48
#